data_AF-A0A5K1C4G8-F1
#
_entry.id   AF-A0A5K1C4G8-F1
#
_cell.length_a   1.000
_cell.length_b   1.000
_cell.length_c   1.000
_cell.angle_alpha   90.00
_cell.angle_beta   90.00
_cell.angle_gamma   90.00
#
_symmetry.space_group_name_H-M   'P 1'
#
loop_
_entity.id
_entity.type
_entity.pdbx_description
1 polymer ?
#
loop_
_entity_poly.entity_id
_entity_poly.type
_entity_poly.pdbx_seq_one_letter_code
_entity_poly.pdbx_strand_id
1 'polypeptide(L)' 'MLKHSSAKMKISFVRYEQSSQCRSMRDSSVSYGSATARATD' A
#
# COMPACT_ATOMS: atom_id res chain seq x y z
N MET A 1 -11.92 -0.72 25.30
CA MET A 1 -13.11 -0.24 24.55
C MET A 1 -12.61 0.45 23.29
N LEU A 2 -12.74 -0.20 22.13
CA LEU A 2 -12.38 0.43 20.84
C LEU A 2 -13.36 1.58 20.59
N LYS A 3 -12.86 2.82 20.64
CA LYS A 3 -13.67 4.00 20.28
C LYS A 3 -13.91 3.96 18.77
N HIS A 4 -15.13 3.65 18.37
CA HIS A 4 -15.53 3.66 16.97
C HIS A 4 -15.54 5.12 16.49
N SER A 5 -14.46 5.56 15.85
CA SER A 5 -14.37 6.88 15.25
C SER A 5 -15.02 6.84 13.87
N SER A 6 -15.93 7.75 13.58
CA SER A 6 -16.52 7.92 12.25
C SER A 6 -15.59 8.58 11.23
N ALA A 7 -14.31 8.79 11.57
CA ALA A 7 -13.34 9.41 10.68
C ALA A 7 -13.16 8.55 9.42
N LYS A 8 -13.72 9.01 8.30
CA LYS A 8 -13.47 8.42 7.00
C LYS A 8 -12.05 8.79 6.60
N MET A 9 -11.28 7.82 6.13
CA MET A 9 -9.94 8.05 5.64
C MET A 9 -9.88 7.65 4.17
N LYS A 10 -9.37 8.54 3.33
CA LYS A 10 -9.02 8.24 1.95
C LYS A 10 -7.57 7.78 1.91
N ILE A 11 -7.38 6.54 1.51
CA ILE A 11 -6.05 5.97 1.27
C ILE A 11 -5.73 6.15 -0.21
N SER A 12 -4.51 6.58 -0.51
CA SER A 12 -4.03 6.74 -1.89
C SER A 12 -2.63 6.16 -2.01
N PHE A 13 -2.48 5.17 -2.89
CA PHE A 13 -1.18 4.58 -3.22
C PHE A 13 -0.37 5.59 -4.03
N VAL A 14 0.83 5.88 -3.56
CA VAL A 14 1.70 6.90 -4.16
C VAL A 14 2.83 6.30 -4.96
N ARG A 15 3.30 5.11 -4.58
CA ARG A 15 4.44 4.50 -5.24
C ARG A 15 4.36 2.99 -5.15
N TYR A 16 4.71 2.37 -6.27
CA TYR A 16 4.92 0.93 -6.37
C TYR A 16 6.32 0.71 -6.90
N GLU A 17 7.09 -0.11 -6.20
CA GLU A 17 8.43 -0.50 -6.60
C GLU A 17 8.59 -2.00 -6.38
N GLN A 18 9.43 -2.62 -7.20
CA GLN A 18 9.70 -4.05 -7.14
C GLN A 18 11.21 -4.24 -7.14
N SER A 19 11.70 -5.14 -6.28
CA SER A 19 13.14 -5.38 -6.14
C SER A 19 13.80 -5.82 -7.46
N SER A 20 13.04 -6.52 -8.30
CA SER A 20 13.47 -7.09 -9.57
C SER A 20 12.25 -7.40 -10.44
N GLN A 21 12.41 -7.43 -11.76
CA GLN A 21 11.37 -7.90 -12.66
C GLN A 21 11.50 -9.42 -12.83
N CYS A 22 10.61 -10.19 -12.22
CA CYS A 22 10.54 -11.64 -12.46
C CYS A 22 10.15 -11.89 -13.93
N ARG A 23 11.01 -12.59 -14.68
CA ARG A 23 10.76 -12.96 -16.08
C ARG A 23 10.62 -14.46 -16.26
N SER A 24 11.22 -15.25 -15.37
CA SER A 24 11.14 -16.70 -15.33
C SER A 24 10.42 -17.19 -14.07
N MET A 25 9.88 -18.42 -14.12
CA MET A 25 9.22 -19.03 -12.95
C MET A 25 10.17 -19.33 -11.79
N ARG A 26 11.50 -19.28 -12.01
CA ARG A 26 12.49 -19.43 -10.94
C ARG A 26 12.87 -18.10 -10.30
N ASP A 27 12.48 -16.98 -10.91
CA ASP A 27 12.83 -15.65 -10.39
C ASP A 27 11.91 -15.30 -9.22
N SER A 28 12.49 -14.76 -8.16
CA SER A 28 11.75 -14.22 -7.02
C SER A 28 11.97 -12.72 -6.91
N SER A 29 10.94 -12.00 -6.45
CA SER A 29 11.01 -10.56 -6.21
C SER A 29 10.15 -10.18 -5.03
N VAL A 30 10.46 -9.01 -4.44
CA VAL A 30 9.68 -8.40 -3.37
C VAL A 30 9.00 -7.15 -3.91
N SER A 31 7.70 -7.03 -3.64
CA SER A 31 6.89 -5.87 -4.00
C SER A 31 6.80 -4.90 -2.82
N TYR A 32 7.08 -3.63 -3.08
CA TYR A 32 6.96 -2.54 -2.12
C TYR A 32 5.86 -1.58 -2.57
N GLY A 33 4.92 -1.31 -1.67
CA GLY A 33 3.85 -0.33 -1.88
C GLY A 33 3.92 0.77 -0.83
N SER A 34 3.92 2.02 -1.28
CA SER A 34 3.77 3.19 -0.41
C SER A 34 2.38 3.78 -0.56
N ALA A 35 1.72 4.08 0.55
CA ALA A 35 0.41 4.70 0.57
C ALA A 35 0.37 5.87 1.55
N THR A 36 -0.47 6.84 1.24
CA THR A 36 -0.80 7.96 2.13
C THR A 36 -2.24 7.81 2.60
N ALA A 37 -2.51 8.13 3.85
CA ALA A 37 -3.85 8.19 4.40
C ALA A 37 -4.17 9.64 4.76
N ARG A 38 -5.33 10.12 4.31
CA ARG A 38 -5.84 11.45 4.67
C ARG A 38 -7.23 11.30 5.26
N ALA A 39 -7.51 12.01 6.34
CA ALA A 39 -8.88 12.14 6.82
C ALA A 39 -9.72 12.86 5.76
N THR A 40 -10.91 12.35 5.50
CA THR A 40 -11.92 12.99 4.66
C THR A 40 -13.08 13.38 5.57
N ASP A 41 -13.37 14.68 5.60
CA ASP A 41 -14.56 15.25 6.23
C ASP A 41 -15.80 14.92 5.39
#